data_AF-A0A2X4U246-F1
#
_entry.id   AF-A0A2X4U246-F1
#
_cell.length_a   1.000
_cell.length_b   1.000
_cell.length_c   1.000
_cell.angle_alpha   90.00
_cell.angle_beta   90.00
_cell.angle_gamma   90.00
#
_symmetry.space_group_name_H-M   'P 1'
#
loop_
_entity.id
_entity.type
_entity.pdbx_description
1 polymer ?
#
loop_
_entity_poly.entity_id
_entity_poly.type
_entity_poly.pdbx_seq_one_letter_code
_entity_poly.pdbx_strand_id
1 'polypeptide(L)'
;MQKVLITGFEPFGGERVNPSWEVVKQLNDREFVGTRIIARQLPCVFGVALEVLNAAIDEVKPVMVLAIGQAGGRTDITIER
;
A
#
# COMPACT_ATOMS: atom_id res chain seq x y z
N MET A 1 6.24 -13.69 14.12
CA MET A 1 4.90 -13.12 13.83
C MET A 1 4.81 -12.86 12.34
N GLN A 2 3.72 -13.30 11.69
CA GLN A 2 3.54 -13.08 10.25
C GLN A 2 3.30 -11.59 9.96
N LYS A 3 3.74 -11.13 8.80
CA LYS A 3 3.60 -9.74 8.37
C LYS A 3 2.95 -9.68 7.00
N VAL A 4 1.98 -8.79 6.84
CA VAL A 4 1.42 -8.41 5.53
C VAL A 4 1.84 -6.98 5.26
N LEU A 5 2.48 -6.77 4.12
CA LEU A 5 2.80 -5.43 3.62
C LEU A 5 1.61 -4.94 2.81
N ILE A 6 1.08 -3.78 3.17
CA ILE A 6 0.08 -3.08 2.36
C ILE A 6 0.66 -1.74 1.90
N THR A 7 0.40 -1.36 0.66
CA THR A 7 0.91 -0.11 0.12
C THR A 7 -0.19 0.76 -0.45
N GLY A 8 -0.02 2.07 -0.36
CA GLY A 8 -0.83 3.08 -1.04
C GLY A 8 0.08 4.13 -1.65
N PHE A 9 -0.42 4.95 -2.57
CA PHE A 9 0.38 5.97 -3.23
C PHE A 9 0.31 7.32 -2.51
N GLU A 10 1.35 8.13 -2.64
CA GLU A 10 1.32 9.54 -2.26
C GLU A 10 0.30 10.35 -3.09
N PRO A 11 -0.05 11.59 -2.67
CA PRO A 11 -0.86 12.49 -3.48
C PRO A 11 -0.21 12.79 -4.82
N PHE A 12 -1.02 12.89 -5.88
CA PHE A 12 -0.57 13.19 -7.24
C PHE A 12 -1.59 14.07 -7.96
N GLY A 13 -1.24 14.63 -9.12
CA GLY A 13 -2.18 15.41 -9.94
C GLY A 13 -2.67 16.72 -9.30
N GLY A 14 -1.92 17.27 -8.34
CA GLY A 14 -2.31 18.48 -7.60
C GLY A 14 -3.20 18.24 -6.39
N GLU A 15 -3.57 16.99 -6.11
CA GLU A 15 -4.33 16.61 -4.93
C GLU A 15 -3.48 16.70 -3.65
N ARG A 16 -4.15 16.92 -2.52
CA ARG A 16 -3.50 16.98 -1.20
C ARG A 16 -3.45 15.62 -0.49
N VAL A 17 -4.30 14.70 -0.92
CA VAL A 17 -4.45 13.37 -0.33
C VAL A 17 -4.57 12.33 -1.43
N ASN A 18 -4.25 11.09 -1.09
CA ASN A 18 -4.56 9.95 -1.92
C ASN A 18 -5.34 8.94 -1.07
N PRO A 19 -6.60 8.63 -1.42
CA PRO A 19 -7.43 7.67 -0.69
C PRO A 19 -6.76 6.31 -0.46
N SER A 20 -5.95 5.83 -1.40
CA SER A 20 -5.23 4.56 -1.23
C SER A 20 -4.28 4.60 -0.03
N TRP A 21 -3.56 5.72 0.16
CA TRP A 21 -2.70 5.92 1.33
C TRP A 21 -3.49 6.12 2.62
N GLU A 22 -4.54 6.94 2.57
CA GLU A 22 -5.34 7.23 3.77
C GLU A 22 -6.00 5.97 4.35
N VAL A 23 -6.40 5.02 3.51
CA VAL A 23 -6.93 3.72 3.96
C VAL A 23 -5.83 2.87 4.61
N VAL A 24 -4.70 2.65 3.93
CA VAL A 24 -3.66 1.75 4.46
C VAL A 24 -2.97 2.29 5.70
N LYS A 25 -2.80 3.61 5.80
CA LYS A 25 -2.21 4.28 6.97
C LYS A 25 -2.99 3.97 8.25
N GLN A 26 -4.31 3.89 8.18
CA GLN A 26 -5.17 3.59 9.33
C GLN A 26 -5.05 2.13 9.82
N LEU A 27 -4.53 1.25 8.97
CA LEU A 27 -4.33 -0.18 9.26
C LEU A 27 -2.91 -0.50 9.71
N ASN A 28 -1.97 0.44 9.59
CA ASN A 28 -0.58 0.22 10.01
C ASN A 28 -0.50 -0.20 11.48
N ASP A 29 0.32 -1.21 11.75
CA ASP A 29 0.54 -1.82 13.07
C ASP A 29 -0.67 -2.51 13.71
N ARG A 30 -1.81 -2.59 13.00
CA ARG A 30 -2.92 -3.45 13.44
C ARG A 30 -2.53 -4.91 13.34
N GLU A 31 -3.09 -5.70 14.25
CA GLU A 31 -2.94 -7.15 14.26
C GLU A 31 -4.28 -7.81 13.95
N PHE A 32 -4.26 -8.77 13.03
CA PHE A 32 -5.39 -9.61 12.69
C PHE A 32 -4.95 -11.06 12.75
N VAL A 33 -5.57 -11.84 13.63
CA VAL A 33 -5.35 -13.30 13.72
C VAL A 33 -3.84 -13.65 13.79
N GLY A 34 -3.08 -12.96 14.65
CA GLY A 34 -1.63 -13.19 14.81
C GLY A 34 -0.74 -12.68 13.68
N THR A 35 -1.30 -11.87 12.76
CA THR A 35 -0.59 -11.26 11.62
C THR A 35 -0.58 -9.74 11.78
N ARG A 36 0.60 -9.13 11.71
CA ARG A 36 0.77 -7.68 11.78
C ARG A 36 0.74 -7.05 10.40
N ILE A 37 -0.01 -5.96 10.28
CA ILE A 37 -0.06 -5.14 9.07
C ILE A 37 1.05 -4.09 9.13
N ILE A 38 1.82 -3.99 8.06
CA ILE A 38 2.83 -2.95 7.87
C ILE A 38 2.44 -2.14 6.65
N ALA A 39 2.25 -0.83 6.79
CA ALA A 39 1.92 0.05 5.69
C ALA A 39 3.17 0.80 5.19
N ARG A 40 3.27 0.98 3.87
CA ARG A 40 4.26 1.87 3.24
C ARG A 40 3.59 2.74 2.18
N GLN A 41 3.99 4.01 2.15
CA GLN A 41 3.58 4.94 1.10
C GLN A 41 4.55 4.83 -0.07
N LEU A 42 4.04 4.64 -1.28
CA LEU A 42 4.83 4.60 -2.50
C LEU A 42 4.77 5.95 -3.23
N PRO A 43 5.87 6.38 -3.86
CA PRO A 43 5.85 7.57 -4.69
C PRO A 43 5.03 7.32 -5.96
N CYS A 44 4.36 8.35 -6.47
CA CYS A 44 3.59 8.26 -7.72
C CYS A 44 4.50 8.52 -8.94
N VAL A 45 5.64 7.83 -8.97
CA VAL A 45 6.72 8.01 -9.96
C VAL A 45 7.11 6.64 -10.52
N PHE A 46 7.05 6.50 -11.84
CA PHE A 46 7.44 5.27 -12.53
C PHE A 46 8.88 4.87 -12.20
N GLY A 47 9.14 3.57 -12.06
CA GLY A 47 10.44 3.02 -11.68
C GLY A 47 10.72 3.18 -10.17
N VAL A 48 10.71 4.41 -9.66
CA VAL A 48 11.01 4.71 -8.24
C VAL A 48 10.01 4.02 -7.31
N ALA A 49 8.73 3.92 -7.69
CA ALA A 49 7.74 3.17 -6.92
C ALA A 49 8.14 1.69 -6.72
N LEU A 50 8.75 1.06 -7.73
CA LEU A 50 9.20 -0.34 -7.66
C LEU A 50 10.45 -0.46 -6.78
N GLU A 51 11.38 0.49 -6.86
CA GLU A 51 12.56 0.51 -5.98
C GLU A 51 12.15 0.59 -4.51
N VAL A 52 11.24 1.50 -4.17
CA VAL A 52 10.71 1.66 -2.81
C VAL A 52 9.92 0.43 -2.36
N LEU A 53 9.11 -0.16 -3.25
CA LEU A 53 8.37 -1.38 -2.94
C LEU A 53 9.31 -2.56 -2.65
N ASN A 54 10.32 -2.77 -3.48
CA ASN A 54 11.29 -3.85 -3.30
C ASN A 54 12.07 -3.68 -1.99
N ALA A 55 12.53 -2.47 -1.69
CA ALA A 55 13.19 -2.17 -0.41
C ALA A 55 12.26 -2.45 0.79
N ALA A 56 10.98 -2.09 0.69
CA ALA A 56 9.99 -2.40 1.72
C ALA A 56 9.77 -3.92 1.88
N ILE A 57 9.75 -4.68 0.79
CA ILE A 57 9.64 -6.14 0.84
C ILE A 57 10.87 -6.75 1.54
N ASP A 58 12.08 -6.27 1.22
CA ASP A 58 13.33 -6.77 1.83
C ASP A 58 13.43 -6.44 3.33
N GLU A 59 13.00 -5.25 3.73
CA GLU A 59 12.94 -4.80 5.13
C GLU A 59 11.89 -5.59 5.91
N VAL A 60 10.67 -5.65 5.37
CA VAL A 60 9.51 -6.19 6.08
C VAL A 60 9.49 -7.72 6.03
N LYS A 61 10.06 -8.36 5.01
CA LYS A 61 9.95 -9.81 4.77
C LYS A 61 8.51 -10.33 4.97
N PRO A 62 7.52 -9.75 4.26
CA PRO A 62 6.12 -10.10 4.45
C PRO A 62 5.82 -11.46 3.81
N VAL A 63 4.76 -12.13 4.28
CA VAL A 63 4.21 -13.33 3.63
C VAL A 63 3.28 -12.99 2.46
N MET A 64 2.82 -11.74 2.39
CA MET A 64 1.92 -11.24 1.35
C MET A 64 2.09 -9.73 1.19
N VAL A 65 1.96 -9.26 -0.05
CA VAL A 65 1.91 -7.84 -0.39
C VAL A 65 0.56 -7.53 -1.02
N LEU A 66 -0.11 -6.47 -0.56
CA LEU A 66 -1.30 -5.91 -1.20
C LEU A 66 -1.01 -4.47 -1.63
N ALA A 67 -0.88 -4.24 -2.93
CA ALA A 67 -0.71 -2.91 -3.49
C ALA A 67 -2.09 -2.29 -3.79
N ILE A 68 -2.41 -1.19 -3.10
CA ILE A 68 -3.70 -0.52 -3.20
C ILE A 68 -3.52 0.78 -3.99
N GLY A 69 -4.38 0.99 -4.98
CA GLY A 69 -4.43 2.20 -5.79
C GLY A 69 -5.85 2.73 -5.89
N GLN A 70 -5.98 3.99 -6.28
CA GLN A 70 -7.27 4.59 -6.61
C GLN A 70 -7.51 4.47 -8.12
N ALA A 71 -8.69 3.94 -8.51
CA ALA A 71 -9.16 3.91 -9.88
C ALA A 71 -10.38 4.82 -10.03
N GLY A 72 -10.18 6.05 -10.48
CA GLY A 72 -11.24 7.02 -10.70
C GLY A 72 -12.31 6.50 -11.68
N GLY A 73 -13.58 6.74 -11.36
CA GLY A 73 -14.71 6.32 -12.20
C GLY A 73 -15.21 4.89 -11.98
N ARG A 74 -14.53 4.06 -11.17
CA ARG A 74 -15.06 2.75 -10.74
C ARG A 74 -16.04 2.92 -9.58
N THR A 75 -17.10 2.11 -9.56
CA THR A 75 -18.13 2.12 -8.51
C THR A 75 -17.83 1.18 -7.35
N ASP A 76 -16.89 0.25 -7.54
CA ASP A 76 -16.66 -0.87 -6.64
C ASP A 76 -15.17 -1.14 -6.41
N ILE A 77 -14.87 -1.87 -5.33
CA ILE A 77 -13.53 -2.45 -5.12
C ILE A 77 -13.33 -3.54 -6.16
N THR A 78 -12.17 -3.51 -6.80
CA THR A 78 -11.80 -4.44 -7.87
C THR A 78 -10.47 -5.09 -7.54
N ILE A 79 -10.37 -6.40 -7.81
CA ILE A 79 -9.14 -7.17 -7.65
C ILE A 79 -8.55 -7.35 -9.04
N GLU A 80 -7.33 -6.86 -9.23
CA GLU A 80 -6.60 -6.98 -10.50
C GLU A 80 -6.16 -8.44 -10.73
N ARG A 81 -6.15 -8.88 -12.00
CA ARG A 81 -5.84 -10.26 -12.42
C ARG A 81 -4.39 -10.42 -12.85
#